data_AF-A0A1Y4RMB4-F1
#
_entry.id   AF-A0A1Y4RMB4-F1
#
_cell.length_a   1.000
_cell.length_b   1.000
_cell.length_c   1.000
_cell.angle_alpha   90.00
_cell.angle_beta   90.00
_cell.angle_gamma   90.00
#
_symmetry.space_group_name_H-M   'P 1'
#
loop_
_entity.id
_entity.type
_entity.pdbx_description
1 polymer ?
#
loop_
_entity_poly.entity_id
_entity_poly.type
_entity_poly.pdbx_seq_one_letter_code
_entity_poly.pdbx_strand_id
1 'polypeptide(L)'
;MKKKDRIFWAVYIVAGMVMMAVGLKLDIEYYSTLLFAIGFSFMTNGLVRVVGNWYHMRPENREEYQEKLRRQQINLKDERKMQLRWRAGYIAWSVTVILCFVGAFVMSLFQKYTALVAALFGLAVLEYVAATVIYKHLCRKM
;
A
#
# COMPACT_ATOMS: atom_id res chain seq x y z
N MET A 1 8.85 7.05 -17.41
CA MET A 1 9.33 7.36 -16.05
C MET A 1 10.43 8.43 -16.09
N LYS A 2 10.47 9.34 -15.11
CA LYS A 2 11.59 10.29 -14.97
C LYS A 2 12.86 9.53 -14.52
N LYS A 3 14.05 10.11 -14.73
CA LYS A 3 15.32 9.49 -14.29
C LYS A 3 15.32 9.20 -12.78
N LYS A 4 14.81 10.14 -11.97
CA LYS A 4 14.67 9.99 -10.51
C LYS A 4 13.82 8.77 -10.11
N ASP A 5 12.68 8.58 -10.78
CA ASP A 5 11.78 7.44 -10.48
C ASP A 5 12.46 6.10 -10.78
N ARG A 6 13.25 6.02 -11.86
CA ARG A 6 14.00 4.80 -12.19
C ARG A 6 15.03 4.44 -11.12
N ILE A 7 15.76 5.44 -10.62
CA ILE A 7 16.73 5.23 -9.53
C ILE A 7 16.02 4.78 -8.27
N PHE A 8 14.89 5.42 -7.92
CA PHE A 8 14.09 5.03 -6.77
C PHE A 8 13.66 3.55 -6.84
N TRP A 9 13.10 3.11 -7.98
CA TRP A 9 12.66 1.72 -8.14
C TRP A 9 13.84 0.73 -8.16
N ALA A 10 15.00 1.12 -8.70
CA ALA A 10 16.21 0.29 -8.64
C ALA A 10 16.69 0.09 -7.20
N VAL A 11 16.77 1.17 -6.41
CA VAL A 11 17.11 1.11 -4.98
C VAL A 11 16.09 0.26 -4.22
N TYR A 12 14.81 0.40 -4.53
CA TYR A 12 13.73 -0.37 -3.91
C TYR A 12 13.88 -1.88 -4.14
N ILE A 13 14.22 -2.29 -5.37
CA ILE A 13 14.48 -3.70 -5.71
C ILE A 13 15.73 -4.22 -5.00
N VAL A 14 16.80 -3.43 -4.95
CA VAL A 14 18.04 -3.79 -4.24
C VAL A 14 17.79 -3.97 -2.74
N ALA A 15 17.03 -3.06 -2.12
CA ALA A 15 16.65 -3.18 -0.72
C ALA A 15 15.87 -4.49 -0.45
N GLY A 16 14.94 -4.85 -1.34
CA GLY A 16 14.23 -6.13 -1.29
C GLY A 16 15.17 -7.34 -1.36
N MET A 17 16.12 -7.34 -2.31
CA MET A 17 17.12 -8.41 -2.45
C MET A 17 18.02 -8.55 -1.22
N VAL A 18 18.45 -7.43 -0.63
CA VAL A 18 19.24 -7.44 0.61
C VAL A 18 18.45 -8.05 1.76
N MET A 19 17.18 -7.67 1.95
CA MET A 19 16.32 -8.25 2.98
C MET A 19 16.09 -9.75 2.78
N MET A 20 15.91 -10.20 1.53
CA MET A 20 15.81 -11.63 1.22
C MET A 20 17.10 -12.38 1.56
N ALA A 21 18.26 -11.85 1.18
CA ALA A 21 19.55 -12.46 1.46
C ALA A 21 19.85 -12.55 2.97
N VAL A 22 19.46 -11.52 3.74
CA VAL A 22 19.54 -11.53 5.20
C VAL A 22 18.56 -12.55 5.79
N GLY A 23 17.33 -12.61 5.27
CA GLY A 23 16.34 -13.61 5.67
C GLY A 23 16.88 -15.04 5.54
N LEU A 24 17.51 -15.37 4.41
CA LEU A 24 18.09 -16.71 4.17
C LEU A 24 19.28 -17.07 5.08
N LYS A 25 19.95 -16.07 5.68
CA LYS A 25 21.11 -16.29 6.56
C LYS A 25 20.74 -16.33 8.04
N LEU A 26 19.49 -16.07 8.40
CA LEU A 26 19.04 -16.12 9.79
C LEU A 26 18.69 -17.55 10.16
N ASP A 27 19.30 -18.05 11.23
CA ASP A 27 19.02 -19.40 11.76
C ASP A 27 17.64 -19.50 12.44
N ILE A 28 17.00 -18.37 12.75
CA ILE A 28 15.68 -18.35 13.38
C ILE A 28 14.60 -18.39 12.29
N GLU A 29 13.96 -19.55 12.13
CA GLU A 29 12.97 -19.83 11.07
C GLU A 29 11.87 -18.77 10.96
N TYR A 30 11.34 -18.30 12.09
CA TYR A 30 10.30 -17.27 12.13
C TYR A 30 10.76 -15.93 11.50
N TYR A 31 11.91 -15.41 11.95
CA TYR A 31 12.45 -14.15 11.43
C TYR A 31 13.01 -14.29 10.02
N SER A 32 13.57 -15.46 9.70
CA SER A 32 14.05 -15.81 8.36
C SER A 32 12.91 -15.71 7.34
N THR A 33 11.80 -16.41 7.61
CA THR A 33 10.64 -16.46 6.72
C THR A 33 9.98 -15.08 6.59
N LEU A 34 9.86 -14.35 7.70
CA LEU A 34 9.24 -13.01 7.72
C LEU A 34 10.07 -12.00 6.91
N LEU A 35 11.39 -11.94 7.11
CA LEU A 35 12.26 -11.03 6.36
C LEU A 35 12.33 -11.40 4.88
N PHE A 36 12.33 -12.70 4.57
CA PHE A 36 12.26 -13.17 3.19
C PHE A 36 10.97 -12.72 2.51
N ALA A 37 9.81 -12.88 3.16
CA ALA A 37 8.52 -12.47 2.62
C ALA A 37 8.42 -10.94 2.39
N ILE A 38 8.95 -10.14 3.31
CA ILE A 38 9.00 -8.68 3.16
C ILE A 38 9.91 -8.29 2.00
N GLY A 39 11.11 -8.87 1.93
CA GLY A 39 12.05 -8.62 0.84
C GLY A 39 11.48 -9.02 -0.52
N PHE A 40 10.79 -10.16 -0.59
CA PHE A 40 10.10 -10.63 -1.79
C PHE A 40 8.98 -9.67 -2.22
N SER A 41 8.22 -9.11 -1.27
CA SER A 41 7.18 -8.13 -1.55
C SER A 41 7.75 -6.84 -2.17
N PHE A 42 8.87 -6.35 -1.65
CA PHE A 42 9.55 -5.19 -2.22
C PHE A 42 10.13 -5.46 -3.61
N MET A 43 10.78 -6.62 -3.79
CA MET A 43 11.35 -7.01 -5.07
C MET A 43 10.27 -7.13 -6.16
N THR A 44 9.20 -7.87 -5.88
CA THR A 44 8.11 -8.09 -6.85
C THR A 44 7.38 -6.80 -7.20
N ASN A 45 7.08 -5.94 -6.22
CA ASN A 45 6.44 -4.65 -6.47
C ASN A 45 7.30 -3.75 -7.38
N GLY A 46 8.60 -3.66 -7.09
CA GLY A 46 9.54 -2.90 -7.93
C GLY A 46 9.65 -3.47 -9.35
N LEU A 47 9.75 -4.80 -9.48
CA LEU A 47 9.83 -5.47 -10.79
C LEU A 47 8.59 -5.22 -11.64
N VAL A 48 7.38 -5.39 -11.09
CA VAL A 48 6.12 -5.12 -11.80
C VAL A 48 6.11 -3.70 -12.34
N ARG A 49 6.62 -2.73 -11.57
CA ARG A 49 6.66 -1.33 -12.01
C ARG A 49 7.66 -1.10 -13.15
N VAL A 50 8.84 -1.70 -13.08
CA VAL A 50 9.89 -1.60 -14.11
C VAL A 50 9.45 -2.28 -15.41
N VAL A 51 8.98 -3.53 -15.32
CA VAL A 51 8.49 -4.31 -16.46
C VAL A 51 7.28 -3.63 -17.09
N GLY A 52 6.32 -3.19 -16.28
CA GLY A 52 5.15 -2.47 -16.76
C GLY A 52 5.53 -1.21 -17.53
N ASN A 53 6.50 -0.41 -17.04
CA ASN A 53 6.96 0.76 -17.79
C ASN A 53 7.67 0.37 -19.09
N TRP A 54 8.48 -0.70 -19.11
CA TRP A 54 9.15 -1.16 -20.32
C TRP A 54 8.14 -1.61 -21.38
N TYR A 55 7.14 -2.39 -20.99
CA TYR A 55 6.05 -2.85 -21.87
C TYR A 55 5.31 -1.69 -22.55
N HIS A 56 4.94 -0.66 -21.78
CA HIS A 56 4.23 0.51 -22.30
C HIS A 56 5.12 1.51 -23.06
N MET A 57 6.46 1.39 -22.97
CA MET A 57 7.40 2.21 -23.73
C MET A 57 7.78 1.63 -25.09
N ARG A 58 7.37 0.39 -25.39
CA ARG A 58 7.54 -0.19 -26.73
C ARG A 58 6.78 0.65 -27.77
N PRO A 59 7.32 0.80 -28.99
CA PRO A 59 6.73 1.67 -30.01
C PRO A 59 5.28 1.28 -30.34
N GLU A 60 4.99 -0.03 -30.37
CA GLU A 60 3.68 -0.61 -30.64
C GLU A 60 2.60 -0.18 -29.63
N ASN A 61 2.94 -0.10 -28.33
CA ASN A 61 1.98 0.20 -27.26
C ASN A 61 2.00 1.67 -26.82
N ARG A 62 2.88 2.47 -27.42
CA ARG A 62 3.15 3.83 -26.94
C ARG A 62 1.96 4.74 -27.16
N GLU A 63 1.29 4.64 -28.31
CA GLU A 63 0.12 5.46 -28.64
C GLU A 63 -1.05 5.15 -27.71
N GLU A 64 -1.39 3.86 -27.55
CA GLU A 64 -2.43 3.41 -26.63
C GLU A 64 -2.13 3.85 -25.18
N TYR A 65 -0.86 3.78 -24.77
CA TYR A 65 -0.44 4.27 -23.47
C TYR A 65 -0.61 5.79 -23.30
N GLN A 66 -0.32 6.59 -24.33
CA GLN A 66 -0.55 8.04 -24.29
C GLN A 66 -2.03 8.38 -24.22
N GLU A 67 -2.88 7.67 -24.95
CA GLU A 67 -4.33 7.84 -24.86
C GLU A 67 -4.84 7.49 -23.45
N LYS A 68 -4.37 6.37 -22.89
CA LYS A 68 -4.69 5.97 -21.52
C LYS A 68 -4.29 7.05 -20.50
N LEU A 69 -3.09 7.63 -20.64
CA LEU A 69 -2.64 8.73 -19.79
C LEU A 69 -3.52 9.98 -19.94
N ARG A 70 -3.91 10.33 -21.17
CA ARG A 70 -4.81 11.48 -21.43
C ARG A 70 -6.18 11.26 -20.79
N ARG A 71 -6.78 10.07 -20.97
CA ARG A 71 -8.04 9.70 -20.33
C ARG A 71 -7.94 9.74 -18.80
N GLN A 72 -6.82 9.29 -18.23
CA GLN A 72 -6.57 9.38 -16.79
C GLN A 72 -6.54 10.83 -16.30
N GLN A 73 -5.88 11.74 -17.02
CA GLN A 73 -5.84 13.16 -16.66
C GLN A 73 -7.24 13.80 -16.68
N ILE A 74 -8.07 13.46 -17.67
CA ILE A 74 -9.47 13.93 -17.72
C ILE A 74 -10.24 13.37 -16.52
N ASN A 75 -10.15 12.07 -16.28
CA ASN A 75 -10.83 11.41 -15.16
C ASN A 75 -10.42 11.93 -13.78
N LEU A 76 -9.18 12.43 -13.63
CA LEU A 76 -8.70 13.01 -12.38
C LEU A 76 -9.31 14.38 -12.07
N LYS A 77 -9.72 15.12 -13.11
CA LYS A 77 -10.35 16.44 -12.99
C LYS A 77 -11.88 16.38 -13.02
N ASP A 78 -12.44 15.24 -13.44
CA ASP A 78 -13.88 14.98 -13.45
C ASP A 78 -14.43 15.00 -12.02
N GLU A 79 -15.31 15.97 -11.74
CA GLU A 79 -15.90 16.21 -10.43
C GLU A 79 -16.65 14.99 -9.90
N ARG A 80 -17.40 14.28 -10.76
CA ARG A 80 -18.14 13.09 -10.36
C ARG A 80 -17.20 12.00 -9.88
N LYS A 81 -16.10 11.77 -10.61
CA LYS A 81 -15.09 10.78 -10.24
C LYS A 81 -14.32 11.19 -8.99
N MET A 82 -14.10 12.49 -8.80
CA MET A 82 -13.51 13.01 -7.57
C MET A 82 -14.38 12.69 -6.35
N GLN A 83 -15.69 12.98 -6.40
CA GLN A 83 -16.64 12.66 -5.32
C GLN A 83 -16.71 11.15 -5.05
N LEU A 84 -16.79 10.33 -6.10
CA LEU A 84 -16.79 8.87 -5.96
C LEU A 84 -15.52 8.35 -5.28
N ARG A 85 -14.35 8.92 -5.60
CA ARG A 85 -13.07 8.54 -4.96
C ARG A 85 -13.04 8.90 -3.49
N TRP A 86 -13.54 10.08 -3.11
CA TRP A 86 -13.67 10.46 -1.70
C TRP A 86 -14.60 9.52 -0.94
N ARG A 87 -15.76 9.20 -1.53
CA ARG A 87 -16.72 8.26 -0.93
C ARG A 87 -16.16 6.85 -0.82
N ALA A 88 -15.46 6.37 -1.85
CA ALA A 88 -14.79 5.07 -1.82
C ALA A 88 -13.72 5.02 -0.72
N GLY A 89 -12.92 6.07 -0.56
CA GLY A 89 -11.94 6.18 0.53
C GLY A 89 -12.59 6.11 1.92
N TYR A 90 -13.70 6.84 2.12
CA TYR A 90 -14.47 6.80 3.36
C TYR A 90 -15.08 5.42 3.65
N ILE A 91 -15.63 4.75 2.63
CA ILE A 91 -16.20 3.40 2.76
C ILE A 91 -15.09 2.40 3.09
N ALA A 92 -13.96 2.43 2.38
CA ALA A 92 -12.84 1.54 2.62
C ALA A 92 -12.26 1.71 4.02
N TRP A 93 -12.09 2.96 4.48
CA TRP A 93 -11.68 3.27 5.85
C TRP A 93 -12.69 2.72 6.87
N SER A 94 -13.99 3.01 6.69
CA SER A 94 -15.05 2.50 7.58
C SER A 94 -15.03 0.97 7.67
N VAL A 95 -14.89 0.28 6.53
CA VAL A 95 -14.79 -1.18 6.48
C VAL A 95 -13.56 -1.69 7.22
N THR A 96 -12.41 -1.02 7.07
CA THR A 96 -11.14 -1.42 7.71
C THR A 96 -11.25 -1.32 9.24
N VAL A 97 -11.82 -0.22 9.74
CA VAL A 97 -12.06 -0.03 11.18
C VAL A 97 -13.01 -1.10 11.73
N ILE A 98 -14.11 -1.39 11.01
CA ILE A 98 -15.05 -2.46 11.39
C ILE A 98 -14.35 -3.82 11.42
N LEU A 99 -13.54 -4.15 10.41
CA LEU A 99 -12.80 -5.41 10.35
C LEU A 99 -11.80 -5.54 11.51
N CYS A 100 -11.14 -4.44 11.90
CA CYS A 100 -10.25 -4.44 13.07
C CYS A 100 -11.02 -4.76 14.36
N PHE A 101 -12.20 -4.15 14.57
CA PHE A 101 -13.03 -4.44 15.74
C PHE A 101 -13.60 -5.86 15.74
N VAL A 102 -14.10 -6.35 14.60
CA VAL A 102 -14.59 -7.73 14.46
C VAL A 102 -13.46 -8.72 14.68
N GLY A 103 -12.28 -8.47 14.09
CA GLY A 103 -11.09 -9.29 14.29
C GLY A 103 -10.65 -9.31 15.76
N ALA A 104 -10.64 -8.16 16.44
CA ALA A 104 -10.33 -8.07 17.86
C ALA A 104 -11.34 -8.86 18.70
N PHE A 105 -12.64 -8.77 18.39
CA PHE A 105 -13.68 -9.52 19.08
C PHE A 105 -13.51 -11.03 18.92
N VAL A 106 -13.33 -11.52 17.69
CA VAL A 106 -13.13 -12.94 17.41
C VAL A 106 -11.87 -13.46 18.12
N MET A 107 -10.78 -12.71 18.07
CA MET A 107 -9.53 -13.08 18.74
C MET A 107 -9.66 -13.06 20.27
N SER A 108 -10.52 -12.19 20.82
CA SER A 108 -10.80 -12.15 22.26
C SER A 108 -11.51 -13.40 22.79
N LEU A 109 -12.19 -14.18 21.92
CA LEU A 109 -12.77 -15.47 22.32
C LEU A 109 -11.68 -16.51 22.63
N PHE A 110 -10.48 -16.32 22.09
CA PHE A 110 -9.32 -17.17 22.32
C PHE A 110 -8.39 -16.49 23.33
N GLN A 111 -8.45 -16.90 24.60
CA GLN A 111 -7.74 -16.26 25.73
C GLN A 111 -6.21 -16.09 25.55
N LYS A 112 -5.59 -16.76 24.58
CA LYS A 112 -4.14 -16.69 24.30
C LYS A 112 -3.70 -15.46 23.50
N TYR A 113 -4.60 -14.71 22.87
CA TYR A 113 -4.24 -13.65 21.91
C TYR A 113 -4.45 -12.21 22.42
N THR A 114 -4.34 -11.98 23.73
CA THR A 114 -4.55 -10.64 24.34
C THR A 114 -3.72 -9.53 23.69
N ALA A 115 -2.45 -9.79 23.37
CA ALA A 115 -1.58 -8.82 22.69
C ALA A 115 -2.08 -8.48 21.28
N LEU A 116 -2.60 -9.47 20.53
CA LEU A 116 -3.12 -9.28 19.18
C LEU A 116 -4.46 -8.54 19.20
N VAL A 117 -5.32 -8.84 20.18
CA VAL A 117 -6.56 -8.07 20.43
C VAL A 117 -6.25 -6.61 20.72
N ALA A 118 -5.29 -6.34 21.61
CA ALA A 118 -4.84 -4.99 21.94
C ALA A 118 -4.25 -4.27 20.71
N ALA A 119 -3.47 -4.98 19.88
CA ALA A 119 -2.91 -4.43 18.65
C ALA A 119 -4.00 -4.04 17.63
N LEU A 120 -4.99 -4.91 17.39
CA LEU A 120 -6.09 -4.63 16.46
C LEU A 120 -6.96 -3.46 16.94
N PHE A 121 -7.26 -3.42 18.24
CA PHE A 121 -8.01 -2.31 18.83
C PHE A 121 -7.23 -1.00 18.77
N GLY A 122 -5.93 -1.03 19.10
CA GLY A 122 -5.04 0.12 19.00
C GLY A 122 -4.94 0.65 17.56
N LEU A 123 -4.88 -0.25 16.58
CA LEU A 123 -4.85 0.11 15.16
C LEU A 123 -6.17 0.78 14.73
N ALA A 124 -7.32 0.24 15.13
CA ALA A 124 -8.62 0.85 14.84
C ALA A 124 -8.75 2.28 15.42
N VAL A 125 -8.29 2.48 16.66
CA VAL A 125 -8.26 3.80 17.30
C VAL A 125 -7.31 4.75 16.59
N LEU A 126 -6.10 4.27 16.24
CA LEU A 126 -5.13 5.07 15.49
C LEU A 126 -5.67 5.50 14.12
N GLU A 127 -6.29 4.59 13.37
CA GLU A 127 -6.92 4.91 12.09
C GLU A 127 -8.00 5.99 12.26
N TYR A 128 -8.82 5.90 13.30
CA TYR A 128 -9.87 6.88 13.57
C TYR A 128 -9.31 8.26 13.94
N VAL A 129 -8.33 8.30 14.84
CA VAL A 129 -7.66 9.55 15.23
C VAL A 129 -6.94 10.16 14.04
N ALA A 130 -6.21 9.37 13.25
CA ALA A 130 -5.52 9.83 12.06
C ALA A 130 -6.50 10.43 11.04
N ALA A 131 -7.62 9.75 10.73
CA ALA A 131 -8.64 10.28 9.82
C ALA A 131 -9.18 11.63 10.32
N THR A 132 -9.44 11.75 11.62
CA THR A 132 -9.97 12.97 12.25
C THR A 132 -8.96 14.12 12.19
N VAL A 133 -7.69 13.85 12.50
CA VAL A 133 -6.61 14.85 12.45
C VAL A 133 -6.37 15.31 11.02
N ILE A 134 -6.31 14.38 10.05
CA ILE A 134 -6.14 14.69 8.64
C ILE A 134 -7.30 15.55 8.14
N TYR A 135 -8.55 15.18 8.47
CA TYR A 135 -9.73 15.97 8.11
C TYR A 135 -9.66 17.38 8.67
N LYS A 136 -9.33 17.53 9.97
CA LYS A 136 -9.19 18.84 10.61
C LYS A 136 -8.07 19.69 10.00
N HIS A 137 -6.95 19.05 9.65
CA HIS A 137 -5.84 19.74 8.97
C HIS A 137 -6.25 20.22 7.57
N LEU A 138 -6.95 19.38 6.80
CA LEU A 138 -7.47 19.74 5.48
C LEU A 138 -8.48 20.89 5.56
N CYS A 139 -9.41 20.85 6.52
CA CYS A 139 -10.38 21.94 6.73
C CYS A 139 -9.76 23.26 7.19
N ARG A 140 -8.57 23.25 7.79
CA ARG A 140 -7.84 24.49 8.15
C ARG A 140 -7.03 25.07 6.99
N LYS A 141 -6.68 24.23 6.01
CA LYS A 141 -5.82 24.59 4.88
C LYS A 141 -6.63 25.08 3.67
N MET A 142 -7.87 24.62 3.55
CA MET A 142 -8.87 25.15 2.62
C MET A 142 -9.56 26.37 3.22
#